data_AF-A0A8I1PW45-F1
#
_entry.id   AF-A0A8I1PW45-F1
#
_cell.length_a   1.000
_cell.length_b   1.000
_cell.length_c   1.000
_cell.angle_alpha   90.00
_cell.angle_beta   90.00
_cell.angle_gamma   90.00
#
_symmetry.space_group_name_H-M   'P 1'
#
loop_
_entity.id
_entity.type
_entity.pdbx_description
1 polymer ?
#
loop_
_entity_poly.entity_id
_entity_poly.type
_entity_poly.pdbx_seq_one_letter_code
_entity_poly.pdbx_strand_id
1 'polypeptide(L)'
;MARSPFTLAASVTSALPRTNVVGVAALTERAAGRFDSAVADLDDGRRVVVRVPSDADAAAELADEMRALRALTPGVRALLPFRAPELFGETTLDGMRGAVLEFIEGYRVEAAHLPAGRGAATGLGTAIAAVHTLPVSVIRAAGLPAMTPEQVRDDVSRLLDRVAAVHRIPVSLLSRWSRALAVDRLWRFESTVVLGGIAPEAFLFTDIAEVPRVVGLLDWHGLSVGDPAIDLRWIASAPDAADDVIAAYASEGVRAPDAELRTRARLYAELEFAKWLVHGDDNGRQDITDDALSLLRALADGVVDDDLVVDPSVDIDDALALLDRDPRTASGSIDTSMQTDAYGPDDVSLFTDDPDEPGSVAPEREGDGEETAPIEMSEWVGAHDPADGTASADRTEAKRASDAALRRWAASE
;
A
#
# COMPACT_ATOMS: atom_id res chain seq x y z
N MET A 1 5.70 -31.55 11.64
CA MET A 1 5.14 -32.34 10.53
C MET A 1 3.83 -31.68 10.17
N ALA A 2 3.62 -31.27 8.91
CA ALA A 2 2.41 -30.56 8.51
C ALA A 2 1.18 -31.45 8.73
N ARG A 3 0.10 -30.88 9.28
CA ARG A 3 -1.11 -31.62 9.61
C ARG A 3 -1.89 -32.00 8.35
N SER A 4 -2.52 -33.17 8.36
CA SER A 4 -3.27 -33.62 7.18
C SER A 4 -4.55 -32.80 6.99
N PRO A 5 -5.01 -32.56 5.74
CA PRO A 5 -6.27 -31.88 5.49
C PRO A 5 -7.47 -32.55 6.18
N PHE A 6 -7.48 -33.88 6.28
CA PHE A 6 -8.54 -34.62 6.98
C PHE A 6 -8.56 -34.35 8.49
N THR A 7 -7.38 -34.21 9.11
CA THR A 7 -7.27 -33.82 10.54
C THR A 7 -7.82 -32.42 10.75
N LEU A 8 -7.50 -31.50 9.83
CA LEU A 8 -8.01 -30.13 9.87
C LEU A 8 -9.52 -30.09 9.64
N ALA A 9 -10.08 -30.87 8.71
CA ALA A 9 -11.52 -31.01 8.52
C ALA A 9 -12.25 -31.53 9.76
N ALA A 10 -11.69 -32.53 10.46
CA ALA A 10 -12.29 -33.02 11.71
C ALA A 10 -12.35 -31.92 12.79
N SER A 11 -11.36 -31.02 12.81
CA SER A 11 -11.33 -29.88 13.73
C SER A 11 -12.41 -28.82 13.41
N VAL A 12 -12.86 -28.73 12.14
CA VAL A 12 -13.99 -27.88 11.72
C VAL A 12 -15.30 -28.36 12.33
N THR A 13 -15.56 -29.66 12.33
CA THR A 13 -16.75 -30.24 12.96
C THR A 13 -16.80 -29.96 14.47
N SER A 14 -15.64 -29.91 15.13
CA SER A 14 -15.55 -29.50 16.53
C SER A 14 -15.90 -28.03 16.75
N ALA A 15 -15.52 -27.14 15.81
CA ALA A 15 -15.81 -25.72 15.88
C ALA A 15 -17.27 -25.41 15.49
N LEU A 16 -17.88 -26.22 14.64
CA LEU A 16 -19.23 -26.08 14.10
C LEU A 16 -20.07 -27.35 14.34
N PRO A 17 -20.57 -27.59 15.57
CA PRO A 17 -21.18 -28.88 15.95
C PRO A 17 -22.46 -29.27 15.21
N ARG A 18 -23.05 -28.34 14.43
CA ARG A 18 -24.31 -28.52 13.70
C ARG A 18 -24.12 -28.57 12.18
N THR A 19 -22.89 -28.64 11.71
CA THR A 19 -22.55 -28.58 10.29
C THR A 19 -21.61 -29.72 9.93
N ASN A 20 -21.87 -30.40 8.82
CA ASN A 20 -21.02 -31.50 8.36
C ASN A 20 -20.06 -31.01 7.27
N VAL A 21 -18.82 -31.52 7.30
CA VAL A 21 -17.85 -31.30 6.23
C VAL A 21 -18.11 -32.34 5.13
N VAL A 22 -18.41 -31.87 3.92
CA VAL A 22 -18.69 -32.71 2.74
C VAL A 22 -17.51 -32.80 1.78
N GLY A 23 -16.57 -31.86 1.86
CA GLY A 23 -15.35 -31.85 1.06
C GLY A 23 -14.20 -31.18 1.81
N VAL A 24 -12.97 -31.60 1.54
CA VAL A 24 -11.77 -30.95 2.05
C VAL A 24 -10.67 -30.93 1.00
N ALA A 25 -9.98 -29.81 0.89
CA ALA A 25 -8.80 -29.65 0.07
C ALA A 25 -7.68 -28.97 0.87
N ALA A 26 -6.44 -29.27 0.52
CA ALA A 26 -5.30 -28.52 1.05
C ALA A 26 -5.37 -27.07 0.55
N LEU A 27 -5.14 -26.10 1.44
CA LEU A 27 -4.94 -24.72 1.02
C LEU A 27 -3.47 -24.58 0.58
N THR A 28 -3.20 -24.73 -0.71
CA THR A 28 -1.83 -24.81 -1.26
C THR A 28 -1.18 -23.45 -1.52
N GLU A 29 -1.68 -22.36 -0.96
CA GLU A 29 -1.19 -20.99 -1.20
C GLU A 29 0.23 -20.69 -0.66
N ARG A 30 1.08 -21.70 -0.44
CA ARG A 30 2.50 -21.54 -0.07
C ARG A 30 2.74 -20.54 1.08
N ALA A 31 1.80 -20.40 2.00
CA ALA A 31 1.92 -19.52 3.16
C ALA A 31 2.94 -20.09 4.16
N ALA A 32 4.23 -19.89 3.89
CA ALA A 32 5.43 -19.99 4.75
C ALA A 32 5.55 -21.12 5.81
N GLY A 33 4.66 -22.13 5.85
CA GLY A 33 4.63 -23.17 6.88
C GLY A 33 4.25 -22.70 8.30
N ARG A 34 3.83 -21.44 8.48
CA ARG A 34 3.43 -20.87 9.79
C ARG A 34 2.04 -21.31 10.25
N PHE A 35 1.19 -21.72 9.30
CA PHE A 35 -0.15 -22.23 9.57
C PHE A 35 -0.38 -23.52 8.80
N ASP A 36 -0.88 -24.54 9.49
CA ASP A 36 -1.52 -25.67 8.84
C ASP A 36 -2.94 -25.25 8.45
N SER A 37 -3.22 -25.19 7.14
CA SER A 37 -4.47 -24.64 6.62
C SER A 37 -5.16 -25.60 5.64
N ALA A 38 -6.48 -25.66 5.70
CA ALA A 38 -7.29 -26.43 4.77
C ALA A 38 -8.58 -25.67 4.43
N VAL A 39 -9.08 -25.90 3.23
CA VAL A 39 -10.40 -25.45 2.79
C VAL A 39 -11.38 -26.59 2.99
N ALA A 40 -12.51 -26.32 3.63
CA ALA A 40 -13.58 -27.27 3.85
C ALA A 40 -14.89 -26.75 3.24
N ASP A 41 -15.58 -27.64 2.52
CA ASP A 41 -16.92 -27.44 1.99
C ASP A 41 -17.93 -28.02 2.99
N LEU A 42 -18.92 -27.23 3.37
CA LEU A 42 -19.92 -27.55 4.38
C LEU A 42 -21.25 -27.99 3.72
N ASP A 43 -22.03 -28.81 4.43
CA ASP A 43 -23.34 -29.32 3.96
C ASP A 43 -24.41 -28.22 3.81
N ASP A 44 -24.21 -27.07 4.45
CA ASP A 44 -25.02 -25.87 4.30
C ASP A 44 -24.61 -24.99 3.09
N GLY A 45 -23.64 -25.44 2.30
CA GLY A 45 -23.16 -24.76 1.10
C GLY A 45 -22.08 -23.70 1.34
N ARG A 46 -21.72 -23.41 2.60
CA ARG A 46 -20.61 -22.50 2.90
C ARG A 46 -19.26 -23.16 2.66
N ARG A 47 -18.27 -22.34 2.29
CA ARG A 47 -16.87 -22.73 2.23
C ARG A 47 -16.08 -22.01 3.31
N VAL A 48 -15.25 -22.74 4.02
CA VAL A 48 -14.48 -22.23 5.17
C VAL A 48 -13.01 -22.56 5.06
N VAL A 49 -12.18 -21.72 5.67
CA VAL A 49 -10.76 -21.97 5.89
C VAL A 49 -10.54 -22.27 7.36
N VAL A 50 -9.95 -23.42 7.65
CA VAL A 50 -9.43 -23.71 8.99
C VAL A 50 -7.94 -23.40 9.02
N ARG A 51 -7.51 -22.63 10.02
CA ARG A 51 -6.11 -22.29 10.26
C ARG A 51 -5.71 -22.73 11.66
N VAL A 52 -4.66 -23.54 11.75
CA VAL A 52 -4.04 -23.93 13.03
C VAL A 52 -2.57 -23.49 13.01
N PRO A 53 -2.11 -22.70 13.99
CA PRO A 53 -0.74 -22.22 14.03
C PRO A 53 0.26 -23.38 14.24
N SER A 54 1.46 -23.24 13.66
CA SER A 54 2.55 -24.21 13.82
C SER A 54 3.52 -23.87 14.97
N ASP A 55 3.55 -22.62 15.42
CA ASP A 55 4.39 -22.12 16.52
C ASP A 55 3.65 -21.08 17.40
N ALA A 56 4.33 -20.61 18.45
CA ALA A 56 3.76 -19.68 19.43
C ALA A 56 3.52 -18.28 18.86
N ASP A 57 4.37 -17.81 17.94
CA ASP A 57 4.25 -16.49 17.32
C ASP A 57 3.05 -16.46 16.38
N ALA A 58 2.87 -17.49 15.56
CA ALA A 58 1.68 -17.70 14.74
C ALA A 58 0.41 -17.85 15.57
N ALA A 59 0.51 -18.43 16.78
CA ALA A 59 -0.63 -18.52 17.69
C ALA A 59 -1.04 -17.16 18.27
N ALA A 60 -0.07 -16.31 18.60
CA ALA A 60 -0.33 -14.94 19.04
C ALA A 60 -0.97 -14.11 17.90
N GLU A 61 -0.40 -14.19 16.69
CA GLU A 61 -0.92 -13.51 15.50
C GLU A 61 -2.38 -13.91 15.20
N LEU A 62 -2.69 -15.21 15.21
CA LEU A 62 -4.05 -15.68 14.98
C LEU A 62 -5.01 -15.23 16.09
N ALA A 63 -4.55 -15.17 17.34
CA ALA A 63 -5.38 -14.69 18.45
C ALA A 63 -5.72 -13.20 18.28
N ASP A 64 -4.77 -12.39 17.79
CA ASP A 64 -4.97 -10.98 17.49
C ASP A 64 -5.90 -10.79 16.29
N GLU A 65 -5.72 -11.58 15.21
CA GLU A 65 -6.62 -11.60 14.06
C GLU A 65 -8.06 -11.94 14.47
N MET A 66 -8.25 -12.97 15.29
CA MET A 66 -9.56 -13.34 15.81
C MET A 66 -10.17 -12.23 16.68
N ARG A 67 -9.37 -11.46 17.44
CA ARG A 67 -9.85 -10.32 18.21
C ARG A 67 -10.28 -9.18 17.28
N ALA A 68 -9.50 -8.89 16.25
CA ALA A 68 -9.81 -7.88 15.23
C ALA A 68 -11.08 -8.22 14.45
N LEU A 69 -11.22 -9.45 13.95
CA LEU A 69 -12.40 -9.88 13.19
C LEU A 69 -13.70 -9.82 14.00
N ARG A 70 -13.63 -10.02 15.33
CA ARG A 70 -14.79 -9.83 16.24
C ARG A 70 -15.15 -8.36 16.43
N ALA A 71 -14.18 -7.44 16.33
CA ALA A 71 -14.44 -6.00 16.39
C ALA A 71 -15.22 -5.50 15.16
N LEU A 72 -15.04 -6.17 14.02
CA LEU A 72 -15.76 -5.89 12.78
C LEU A 72 -17.20 -6.41 12.84
N THR A 73 -18.08 -5.68 13.53
CA THR A 73 -19.53 -5.98 13.52
C THR A 73 -20.13 -5.83 12.11
N PRO A 74 -21.33 -6.37 11.83
CA PRO A 74 -21.98 -6.20 10.52
C PRO A 74 -22.10 -4.74 10.06
N GLY A 75 -22.35 -3.81 10.99
CA GLY A 75 -22.41 -2.38 10.68
C GLY A 75 -21.06 -1.78 10.29
N VAL A 76 -19.97 -2.24 10.91
CA VAL A 76 -18.60 -1.83 10.55
C VAL A 76 -18.20 -2.42 9.19
N ARG A 77 -18.52 -3.69 8.96
CA ARG A 77 -18.26 -4.39 7.69
C ARG A 77 -18.98 -3.71 6.51
N ALA A 78 -20.18 -3.18 6.73
CA ALA A 78 -20.92 -2.45 5.72
C ALA A 78 -20.28 -1.12 5.28
N LEU A 79 -19.29 -0.60 6.03
CA LEU A 79 -18.52 0.58 5.64
C LEU A 79 -17.35 0.24 4.69
N LEU A 80 -16.99 -1.04 4.58
CA LEU A 80 -15.88 -1.49 3.73
C LEU A 80 -16.38 -1.81 2.32
N PRO A 81 -15.67 -1.39 1.26
CA PRO A 81 -16.04 -1.71 -0.13
C PRO A 81 -15.68 -3.15 -0.53
N PHE A 82 -15.13 -3.93 0.39
CA PHE A 82 -14.68 -5.32 0.20
C PHE A 82 -15.03 -6.16 1.43
N ARG A 83 -14.90 -7.48 1.31
CA ARG A 83 -15.18 -8.42 2.41
C ARG A 83 -13.98 -8.57 3.36
N ALA A 84 -14.27 -8.56 4.65
CA ALA A 84 -13.39 -9.15 5.67
C ALA A 84 -13.87 -10.57 5.97
N PRO A 85 -13.00 -11.56 6.27
CA PRO A 85 -13.44 -12.89 6.66
C PRO A 85 -14.36 -12.88 7.89
N GLU A 86 -15.42 -13.68 7.89
CA GLU A 86 -16.19 -13.95 9.10
C GLU A 86 -15.51 -15.04 9.96
N LEU A 87 -15.45 -14.83 11.27
CA LEU A 87 -15.01 -15.86 12.22
C LEU A 87 -16.21 -16.74 12.58
N PHE A 88 -16.27 -17.93 12.01
CA PHE A 88 -17.38 -18.86 12.27
C PHE A 88 -17.21 -19.66 13.55
N GLY A 89 -15.98 -19.96 13.94
CA GLY A 89 -15.72 -20.75 15.13
C GLY A 89 -14.25 -20.89 15.45
N GLU A 90 -14.01 -21.58 16.56
CA GLU A 90 -12.68 -21.81 17.08
C GLU A 90 -12.50 -23.30 17.33
N THR A 91 -11.27 -23.77 17.15
CA THR A 91 -10.94 -25.17 17.36
C THR A 91 -9.68 -25.29 18.19
N THR A 92 -9.41 -26.47 18.70
CA THR A 92 -8.16 -26.77 19.38
C THR A 92 -7.64 -28.09 18.84
N LEU A 93 -6.40 -28.06 18.35
CA LEU A 93 -5.75 -29.21 17.75
C LEU A 93 -4.32 -29.29 18.26
N ASP A 94 -3.95 -30.43 18.84
CA ASP A 94 -2.65 -30.66 19.49
C ASP A 94 -2.27 -29.59 20.53
N GLY A 95 -3.26 -29.06 21.25
CA GLY A 95 -3.08 -27.99 22.25
C GLY A 95 -2.95 -26.58 21.67
N MET A 96 -2.93 -26.42 20.34
CA MET A 96 -2.90 -25.12 19.68
C MET A 96 -4.32 -24.67 19.32
N ARG A 97 -4.63 -23.40 19.61
CA ARG A 97 -5.92 -22.79 19.26
C ARG A 97 -5.93 -22.41 17.78
N GLY A 98 -6.91 -22.89 17.04
CA GLY A 98 -7.13 -22.57 15.63
C GLY A 98 -8.44 -21.81 15.41
N ALA A 99 -8.59 -21.26 14.21
CA ALA A 99 -9.77 -20.52 13.79
C ALA A 99 -10.40 -21.16 12.55
N VAL A 100 -11.73 -21.08 12.46
CA VAL A 100 -12.51 -21.41 11.26
C VAL A 100 -13.09 -20.10 10.72
N LEU A 101 -12.57 -19.68 9.57
CA LEU A 101 -12.88 -18.41 8.92
C LEU A 101 -13.68 -18.65 7.62
N GLU A 102 -14.38 -17.63 7.14
CA GLU A 102 -14.95 -17.60 5.79
C GLU A 102 -13.86 -17.76 4.73
N PHE A 103 -14.12 -18.57 3.71
CA PHE A 103 -13.33 -18.58 2.49
C PHE A 103 -13.84 -17.51 1.52
N ILE A 104 -12.97 -16.56 1.18
CA ILE A 104 -13.26 -15.51 0.20
C ILE A 104 -12.52 -15.88 -1.09
N GLU A 105 -13.26 -15.97 -2.19
CA GLU A 105 -12.69 -16.20 -3.51
C GLU A 105 -11.99 -14.96 -4.06
N GLY A 106 -10.84 -15.17 -4.70
CA GLY A 106 -10.08 -14.16 -5.41
C GLY A 106 -8.66 -14.64 -5.71
N TYR A 107 -7.94 -13.87 -6.51
CA TYR A 107 -6.49 -14.04 -6.70
C TYR A 107 -5.72 -12.95 -5.96
N ARG A 108 -4.42 -13.14 -5.79
CA ARG A 108 -3.51 -12.24 -5.05
C ARG A 108 -2.45 -11.73 -6.00
N VAL A 109 -1.93 -10.53 -5.75
CA VAL A 109 -0.86 -9.92 -6.54
C VAL A 109 0.27 -9.52 -5.60
N GLU A 110 1.48 -9.93 -5.92
CA GLU A 110 2.66 -9.52 -5.16
C GLU A 110 3.04 -8.06 -5.47
N ALA A 111 3.61 -7.37 -4.49
CA ALA A 111 4.00 -5.96 -4.63
C ALA A 111 4.83 -5.69 -5.90
N ALA A 112 5.82 -6.55 -6.18
CA ALA A 112 6.74 -6.42 -7.31
C ALA A 112 6.08 -6.62 -8.70
N HIS A 113 4.86 -7.16 -8.72
CA HIS A 113 4.10 -7.44 -9.95
C HIS A 113 2.88 -6.53 -10.12
N LEU A 114 2.73 -5.52 -9.26
CA LEU A 114 1.64 -4.55 -9.38
C LEU A 114 1.88 -3.62 -10.58
N PRO A 115 0.96 -3.59 -11.57
CA PRO A 115 1.07 -2.67 -12.69
C PRO A 115 0.66 -1.25 -12.29
N ALA A 116 1.23 -0.26 -12.99
CA ALA A 116 0.75 1.11 -12.95
C ALA A 116 -0.68 1.24 -13.51
N GLY A 117 -1.35 2.32 -13.13
CA GLY A 117 -2.64 2.76 -13.63
C GLY A 117 -3.86 2.14 -12.94
N ARG A 118 -5.01 2.26 -13.61
CA ARG A 118 -6.31 1.84 -13.08
C ARG A 118 -6.35 0.34 -12.81
N GLY A 119 -6.99 -0.06 -11.72
CA GLY A 119 -7.24 -1.45 -11.37
C GLY A 119 -6.60 -1.81 -10.04
N ALA A 120 -5.56 -2.65 -10.06
CA ALA A 120 -4.96 -3.18 -8.84
C ALA A 120 -4.36 -2.08 -7.96
N ALA A 121 -3.50 -1.21 -8.51
CA ALA A 121 -2.84 -0.13 -7.78
C ALA A 121 -3.86 0.84 -7.15
N THR A 122 -4.77 1.39 -7.97
CA THR A 122 -5.82 2.29 -7.48
C THR A 122 -6.74 1.60 -6.47
N GLY A 123 -7.08 0.33 -6.72
CA GLY A 123 -7.94 -0.46 -5.83
C GLY A 123 -7.34 -0.68 -4.46
N LEU A 124 -6.03 -0.91 -4.37
CA LEU A 124 -5.30 -1.00 -3.10
C LEU A 124 -5.33 0.33 -2.34
N GLY A 125 -5.04 1.45 -3.01
CA GLY A 125 -5.10 2.78 -2.40
C GLY A 125 -6.48 3.09 -1.82
N THR A 126 -7.55 2.84 -2.59
CA THR A 126 -8.94 2.97 -2.14
C THR A 126 -9.27 2.03 -0.98
N ALA A 127 -8.83 0.77 -1.05
CA ALA A 127 -9.12 -0.21 0.00
C ALA A 127 -8.46 0.17 1.34
N ILE A 128 -7.20 0.60 1.30
CA ILE A 128 -6.47 1.07 2.49
C ILE A 128 -7.14 2.34 3.06
N ALA A 129 -7.51 3.29 2.20
CA ALA A 129 -8.23 4.50 2.63
C ALA A 129 -9.56 4.18 3.32
N ALA A 130 -10.30 3.19 2.83
CA ALA A 130 -11.56 2.74 3.44
C ALA A 130 -11.34 2.19 4.86
N VAL A 131 -10.28 1.39 5.08
CA VAL A 131 -9.92 0.93 6.43
C VAL A 131 -9.53 2.10 7.33
N HIS A 132 -8.70 3.02 6.85
CA HIS A 132 -8.26 4.18 7.63
C HIS A 132 -9.41 5.12 7.99
N THR A 133 -10.51 5.09 7.24
CA THR A 133 -11.72 5.89 7.49
C THR A 133 -12.67 5.24 8.49
N LEU A 134 -12.44 3.99 8.90
CA LEU A 134 -13.23 3.36 9.95
C LEU A 134 -13.20 4.18 11.26
N PRO A 135 -14.30 4.25 12.02
CA PRO A 135 -14.32 4.98 13.27
C PRO A 135 -13.35 4.40 14.29
N VAL A 136 -12.44 5.23 14.81
CA VAL A 136 -11.46 4.83 15.85
C VAL A 136 -12.12 4.28 17.12
N SER A 137 -13.40 4.62 17.36
CA SER A 137 -14.19 4.07 18.45
C SER A 137 -14.39 2.56 18.35
N VAL A 138 -14.41 1.99 17.14
CA VAL A 138 -14.49 0.54 16.93
C VAL A 138 -13.27 -0.15 17.54
N ILE A 139 -12.08 0.40 17.28
CA ILE A 139 -10.81 -0.15 17.77
C ILE A 139 -10.73 -0.03 19.29
N ARG A 140 -11.06 1.15 19.83
CA ARG A 140 -11.06 1.41 21.27
C ARG A 140 -12.07 0.54 22.03
N ALA A 141 -13.28 0.36 21.49
CA ALA A 141 -14.32 -0.46 22.11
C ALA A 141 -13.93 -1.95 22.15
N ALA A 142 -13.15 -2.42 21.18
CA ALA A 142 -12.61 -3.78 21.14
C ALA A 142 -11.37 -3.98 22.04
N GLY A 143 -10.86 -2.92 22.67
CA GLY A 143 -9.64 -2.97 23.49
C GLY A 143 -8.38 -3.23 22.67
N LEU A 144 -8.41 -2.92 21.37
CA LEU A 144 -7.26 -3.04 20.48
C LEU A 144 -6.29 -1.86 20.70
N PRO A 145 -5.00 -2.01 20.35
CA PRO A 145 -4.00 -0.97 20.55
C PRO A 145 -4.39 0.34 19.88
N ALA A 146 -4.17 1.45 20.58
CA ALA A 146 -4.39 2.78 20.03
C ALA A 146 -3.25 3.72 20.46
N MET A 147 -2.44 4.13 19.49
CA MET A 147 -1.26 4.95 19.68
C MET A 147 -1.47 6.35 19.12
N THR A 148 -1.05 7.34 19.90
CA THR A 148 -0.90 8.74 19.49
C THR A 148 0.37 8.91 18.64
N PRO A 149 0.49 10.01 17.88
CA PRO A 149 1.70 10.25 17.08
C PRO A 149 2.98 10.28 17.92
N GLU A 150 2.93 10.83 19.13
CA GLU A 150 4.04 10.85 20.07
C GLU A 150 4.43 9.44 20.52
N GLN A 151 3.45 8.58 20.81
CA GLN A 151 3.72 7.18 21.15
C GLN A 151 4.33 6.41 19.97
N VAL A 152 3.85 6.64 18.74
CA VAL A 152 4.46 6.02 17.55
C VAL A 152 5.91 6.48 17.39
N ARG A 153 6.20 7.77 17.60
CA ARG A 153 7.56 8.32 17.59
C ARG A 153 8.44 7.68 18.66
N ASP A 154 7.94 7.53 19.88
CA ASP A 154 8.64 6.89 20.99
C ASP A 154 8.93 5.40 20.70
N ASP A 155 8.01 4.69 20.07
CA ASP A 155 8.19 3.30 19.64
C ASP A 155 9.31 3.16 18.62
N VAL A 156 9.38 4.08 17.65
CA VAL A 156 10.49 4.14 16.69
C VAL A 156 11.80 4.49 17.40
N SER A 157 11.80 5.44 18.33
CA SER A 157 12.98 5.77 19.14
C SER A 157 13.51 4.54 19.88
N ARG A 158 12.62 3.80 20.55
CA ARG A 158 12.98 2.56 21.27
C ARG A 158 13.51 1.48 20.34
N LEU A 159 12.96 1.37 19.13
CA LEU A 159 13.52 0.47 18.11
C LEU A 159 14.95 0.89 17.76
N LEU A 160 15.20 2.18 17.50
CA LEU A 160 16.53 2.67 17.15
C LEU A 160 17.56 2.44 18.27
N ASP A 161 17.16 2.59 19.54
CA ASP A 161 18.05 2.30 20.68
C ASP A 161 18.46 0.82 20.72
N ARG A 162 17.52 -0.10 20.45
CA ARG A 162 17.78 -1.55 20.41
C ARG A 162 18.68 -1.93 19.24
N VAL A 163 18.38 -1.35 18.08
CA VAL A 163 19.17 -1.46 16.85
C VAL A 163 20.61 -1.00 17.09
N ALA A 164 20.81 0.15 17.76
CA ALA A 164 22.13 0.66 18.10
C ALA A 164 22.91 -0.27 19.06
N ALA A 165 22.22 -0.96 19.98
CA ALA A 165 22.83 -1.90 20.93
C ALA A 165 23.44 -3.15 20.25
N VAL A 166 23.04 -3.49 19.02
CA VAL A 166 23.63 -4.60 18.25
C VAL A 166 25.06 -4.27 17.75
N HIS A 167 25.44 -2.98 17.74
CA HIS A 167 26.80 -2.47 17.43
C HIS A 167 27.42 -2.92 16.09
N ARG A 168 26.62 -3.37 15.12
CA ARG A 168 27.08 -3.88 13.80
C ARG A 168 26.44 -3.21 12.58
N ILE A 169 25.63 -2.17 12.81
CA ILE A 169 24.80 -1.52 11.80
C ILE A 169 25.57 -0.38 11.14
N PRO A 170 25.39 -0.14 9.82
CA PRO A 170 25.96 1.03 9.16
C PRO A 170 25.58 2.33 9.87
N VAL A 171 26.59 3.12 10.27
CA VAL A 171 26.39 4.39 11.01
C VAL A 171 25.60 5.41 10.18
N SER A 172 25.71 5.36 8.84
CA SER A 172 24.94 6.18 7.91
C SER A 172 23.43 5.98 8.09
N LEU A 173 22.95 4.74 8.18
CA LEU A 173 21.53 4.43 8.39
C LEU A 173 21.05 4.87 9.76
N LEU A 174 21.82 4.62 10.82
CA LEU A 174 21.44 5.08 12.16
C LEU A 174 21.32 6.60 12.21
N SER A 175 22.24 7.32 11.56
CA SER A 175 22.23 8.79 11.49
C SER A 175 21.03 9.29 10.66
N ARG A 176 20.74 8.64 9.53
CA ARG A 176 19.59 8.93 8.66
C ARG A 176 18.26 8.80 9.42
N TRP A 177 18.04 7.68 10.10
CA TRP A 177 16.82 7.45 10.86
C TRP A 177 16.70 8.35 12.09
N SER A 178 17.82 8.64 12.77
CA SER A 178 17.84 9.59 13.89
C SER A 178 17.47 11.01 13.44
N ARG A 179 17.92 11.43 12.24
CA ARG A 179 17.53 12.72 11.64
C ARG A 179 16.03 12.77 11.36
N ALA A 180 15.48 11.71 10.74
CA ALA A 180 14.04 11.62 10.51
C ALA A 180 13.24 11.65 11.82
N LEU A 181 13.72 10.95 12.85
CA LEU A 181 13.13 10.97 14.19
C LEU A 181 13.15 12.37 14.81
N ALA A 182 14.16 13.19 14.55
CA ALA A 182 14.27 14.55 15.06
C ALA A 182 13.34 15.56 14.36
N VAL A 183 12.83 15.25 13.16
CA VAL A 183 12.03 16.18 12.36
C VAL A 183 10.57 16.18 12.82
N ASP A 184 10.17 17.20 13.59
CA ASP A 184 8.84 17.26 14.19
C ASP A 184 7.68 17.20 13.18
N ARG A 185 7.82 17.82 12.00
CA ARG A 185 6.76 17.80 10.98
C ARG A 185 6.40 16.39 10.52
N LEU A 186 7.38 15.48 10.51
CA LEU A 186 7.18 14.09 10.11
C LEU A 186 6.11 13.42 10.99
N TRP A 187 6.13 13.72 12.29
CA TRP A 187 5.29 13.10 13.32
C TRP A 187 3.96 13.83 13.58
N ARG A 188 3.63 14.89 12.82
CA ARG A 188 2.37 15.65 12.96
C ARG A 188 1.25 15.07 12.09
N PHE A 189 0.99 13.77 12.22
CA PHE A 189 -0.09 13.10 11.50
C PHE A 189 -1.33 12.92 12.37
N GLU A 190 -2.48 12.68 11.74
CA GLU A 190 -3.70 12.27 12.43
C GLU A 190 -3.71 10.74 12.57
N SER A 191 -3.78 10.22 13.80
CA SER A 191 -3.86 8.77 14.01
C SER A 191 -5.17 8.19 13.47
N THR A 192 -5.10 7.13 12.68
CA THR A 192 -6.26 6.45 12.07
C THR A 192 -6.28 4.99 12.43
N VAL A 193 -7.36 4.29 12.08
CA VAL A 193 -7.35 2.82 12.05
C VAL A 193 -6.30 2.38 11.03
N VAL A 194 -5.49 1.38 11.37
CA VAL A 194 -4.43 0.81 10.53
C VAL A 194 -4.41 -0.71 10.68
N LEU A 195 -3.86 -1.41 9.70
CA LEU A 195 -3.72 -2.86 9.63
C LEU A 195 -2.39 -3.35 10.22
N GLY A 196 -1.57 -2.44 10.77
CA GLY A 196 -0.31 -2.78 11.43
C GLY A 196 0.83 -3.08 10.46
N GLY A 197 0.72 -2.62 9.23
CA GLY A 197 1.69 -2.82 8.19
C GLY A 197 1.31 -3.92 7.21
N ILE A 198 0.20 -3.70 6.51
CA ILE A 198 -0.27 -4.60 5.45
C ILE A 198 0.72 -4.72 4.29
N ALA A 199 0.64 -5.85 3.58
CA ALA A 199 1.30 -6.08 2.30
C ALA A 199 0.24 -6.38 1.20
N PRO A 200 0.52 -6.12 -0.09
CA PRO A 200 -0.46 -6.30 -1.17
C PRO A 200 -1.05 -7.70 -1.27
N GLU A 201 -0.27 -8.69 -0.86
CA GLU A 201 -0.69 -10.08 -0.88
C GLU A 201 -1.87 -10.30 0.07
N ALA A 202 -2.09 -9.48 1.10
CA ALA A 202 -3.25 -9.64 1.98
C ALA A 202 -4.59 -9.34 1.29
N PHE A 203 -4.58 -8.68 0.13
CA PHE A 203 -5.77 -8.32 -0.63
C PHE A 203 -6.11 -9.39 -1.66
N LEU A 204 -7.41 -9.61 -1.82
CA LEU A 204 -7.98 -10.49 -2.83
C LEU A 204 -8.60 -9.67 -3.95
N PHE A 205 -8.33 -10.09 -5.18
CA PHE A 205 -8.82 -9.46 -6.40
C PHE A 205 -9.74 -10.39 -7.17
N THR A 206 -10.66 -9.80 -7.91
CA THR A 206 -11.37 -10.44 -9.02
C THR A 206 -11.39 -9.50 -10.21
N ASP A 207 -11.52 -10.04 -11.42
CA ASP A 207 -11.70 -9.23 -12.60
C ASP A 207 -13.18 -8.88 -12.78
N ILE A 208 -13.51 -7.60 -12.72
CA ILE A 208 -14.85 -7.09 -12.99
C ILE A 208 -14.76 -6.21 -14.24
N ALA A 209 -15.43 -6.64 -15.31
CA ALA A 209 -15.33 -6.01 -16.63
C ALA A 209 -13.86 -5.84 -17.08
N GLU A 210 -13.07 -6.91 -16.95
CA GLU A 210 -11.63 -6.96 -17.32
C GLU A 210 -10.72 -6.03 -16.52
N VAL A 211 -11.19 -5.45 -15.42
CA VAL A 211 -10.36 -4.64 -14.52
C VAL A 211 -10.28 -5.30 -13.13
N PRO A 212 -9.06 -5.49 -12.60
CA PRO A 212 -8.88 -5.97 -11.23
C PRO A 212 -9.60 -5.07 -10.22
N ARG A 213 -10.34 -5.69 -9.30
CA ARG A 213 -11.04 -5.05 -8.19
C ARG A 213 -10.76 -5.79 -6.89
N VAL A 214 -10.48 -5.05 -5.83
CA VAL A 214 -10.34 -5.62 -4.49
C VAL A 214 -11.72 -6.11 -4.03
N VAL A 215 -11.81 -7.40 -3.70
CA VAL A 215 -13.03 -8.06 -3.21
C VAL A 215 -12.91 -8.53 -1.77
N GLY A 216 -11.69 -8.62 -1.24
CA GLY A 216 -11.48 -8.97 0.15
C GLY A 216 -10.12 -8.56 0.69
N LEU A 217 -10.03 -8.54 2.01
CA LEU A 217 -8.80 -8.34 2.77
C LEU A 217 -8.72 -9.43 3.82
N LEU A 218 -7.65 -10.23 3.78
CA LEU A 218 -7.49 -11.39 4.65
C LEU A 218 -6.81 -11.06 5.96
N ASP A 219 -5.84 -10.15 5.94
CA ASP A 219 -4.94 -9.98 7.07
C ASP A 219 -5.38 -8.83 7.99
N TRP A 220 -5.78 -9.18 9.21
CA TRP A 220 -6.35 -8.25 10.21
C TRP A 220 -5.64 -8.30 11.56
N HIS A 221 -4.57 -9.09 11.72
CA HIS A 221 -3.92 -9.28 13.03
C HIS A 221 -3.34 -7.99 13.61
N GLY A 222 -2.85 -7.08 12.75
CA GLY A 222 -2.28 -5.80 13.16
C GLY A 222 -3.28 -4.66 13.38
N LEU A 223 -4.60 -4.95 13.34
CA LEU A 223 -5.64 -3.93 13.44
C LEU A 223 -5.52 -3.10 14.72
N SER A 224 -5.25 -1.80 14.57
CA SER A 224 -4.97 -0.86 15.67
C SER A 224 -5.28 0.58 15.26
N VAL A 225 -5.06 1.55 16.17
CA VAL A 225 -4.99 2.97 15.81
C VAL A 225 -3.53 3.43 15.85
N GLY A 226 -3.07 4.08 14.78
CA GLY A 226 -1.68 4.51 14.64
C GLY A 226 -1.45 5.38 13.41
N ASP A 227 -0.23 5.36 12.89
CA ASP A 227 0.18 6.13 11.73
C ASP A 227 -0.27 5.46 10.41
N PRO A 228 -1.09 6.11 9.57
CA PRO A 228 -1.52 5.52 8.30
C PRO A 228 -0.38 5.16 7.35
N ALA A 229 0.81 5.77 7.49
CA ALA A 229 1.94 5.48 6.60
C ALA A 229 2.47 4.05 6.74
N ILE A 230 2.21 3.35 7.85
CA ILE A 230 2.71 1.97 8.07
C ILE A 230 2.15 0.97 7.03
N ASP A 231 0.91 1.17 6.62
CA ASP A 231 0.20 0.32 5.65
C ASP A 231 0.54 0.67 4.19
N LEU A 232 1.29 1.74 3.98
CA LEU A 232 1.79 2.15 2.67
C LEU A 232 3.29 1.90 2.51
N ARG A 233 3.99 1.35 3.51
CA ARG A 233 5.45 1.15 3.43
C ARG A 233 5.90 0.28 2.25
N TRP A 234 5.06 -0.68 1.85
CA TRP A 234 5.36 -1.63 0.78
C TRP A 234 5.49 -0.99 -0.60
N ILE A 235 5.00 0.25 -0.79
CA ILE A 235 5.11 0.96 -2.08
C ILE A 235 6.56 1.18 -2.50
N ALA A 236 7.51 1.20 -1.54
CA ALA A 236 8.94 1.25 -1.82
C ALA A 236 9.42 0.06 -2.65
N SER A 237 8.70 -1.07 -2.60
CA SER A 237 8.96 -2.28 -3.38
C SER A 237 8.07 -2.41 -4.63
N ALA A 238 7.24 -1.39 -4.91
CA ALA A 238 6.32 -1.36 -6.05
C ALA A 238 6.36 0.03 -6.75
N PRO A 239 7.51 0.46 -7.27
CA PRO A 239 7.70 1.83 -7.77
C PRO A 239 6.73 2.20 -8.90
N ASP A 240 6.44 1.26 -9.81
CA ASP A 240 5.54 1.48 -10.93
C ASP A 240 4.09 1.80 -10.48
N ALA A 241 3.66 1.22 -9.36
CA ALA A 241 2.30 1.40 -8.82
C ALA A 241 2.22 2.49 -7.74
N ALA A 242 3.35 2.99 -7.22
CA ALA A 242 3.40 3.80 -6.01
C ALA A 242 2.59 5.10 -6.14
N ASP A 243 2.70 5.79 -7.27
CA ASP A 243 2.01 7.07 -7.49
C ASP A 243 0.50 6.89 -7.60
N ASP A 244 0.04 5.85 -8.31
CA ASP A 244 -1.38 5.53 -8.44
C ASP A 244 -2.01 5.09 -7.10
N VAL A 245 -1.26 4.33 -6.29
CA VAL A 245 -1.70 3.93 -4.94
C VAL A 245 -1.85 5.16 -4.05
N ILE A 246 -0.86 6.05 -4.02
CA ILE A 246 -0.91 7.27 -3.21
C ILE A 246 -2.02 8.20 -3.69
N ALA A 247 -2.16 8.38 -5.01
CA ALA A 247 -3.20 9.22 -5.59
C ALA A 247 -4.60 8.71 -5.25
N ALA A 248 -4.85 7.40 -5.39
CA ALA A 248 -6.13 6.79 -5.04
C ALA A 248 -6.40 6.83 -3.52
N TYR A 249 -5.37 6.62 -2.71
CA TYR A 249 -5.47 6.75 -1.25
C TYR A 249 -5.86 8.18 -0.85
N ALA A 250 -5.21 9.19 -1.45
CA ALA A 250 -5.47 10.59 -1.17
C ALA A 250 -6.86 11.05 -1.68
N SER A 251 -7.34 10.54 -2.82
CA SER A 251 -8.65 10.91 -3.37
C SER A 251 -9.83 10.40 -2.55
N GLU A 252 -9.65 9.28 -1.86
CA GLU A 252 -10.67 8.68 -0.97
C GLU A 252 -10.57 9.22 0.47
N GLY A 253 -9.51 9.98 0.77
CA GLY A 253 -9.29 10.57 2.08
C GLY A 253 -10.35 11.62 2.41
N VAL A 254 -11.11 11.40 3.48
CA VAL A 254 -12.00 12.42 4.07
C VAL A 254 -11.21 13.47 4.87
N ARG A 255 -9.91 13.22 5.11
CA ARG A 255 -9.04 13.98 5.99
C ARG A 255 -8.14 14.94 5.22
N ALA A 256 -7.50 15.85 5.95
CA ALA A 256 -6.47 16.71 5.38
C ALA A 256 -5.33 15.88 4.77
N PRO A 257 -4.84 16.25 3.58
CA PRO A 257 -3.69 15.58 2.98
C PRO A 257 -2.48 15.63 3.91
N ASP A 258 -1.83 14.48 4.10
CA ASP A 258 -0.60 14.37 4.87
C ASP A 258 0.60 14.44 3.92
N ALA A 259 1.27 15.59 3.92
CA ALA A 259 2.42 15.85 3.06
C ALA A 259 3.61 14.93 3.36
N GLU A 260 3.70 14.37 4.57
CA GLU A 260 4.82 13.55 5.02
C GLU A 260 4.54 12.04 4.95
N LEU A 261 3.35 11.65 4.46
CA LEU A 261 2.90 10.27 4.38
C LEU A 261 3.90 9.38 3.63
N ARG A 262 4.35 9.83 2.45
CA ARG A 262 5.30 9.07 1.62
C ARG A 262 6.66 8.93 2.30
N THR A 263 7.13 10.00 2.94
CA THR A 263 8.38 10.03 3.70
C THR A 263 8.32 9.04 4.86
N ARG A 264 7.24 9.03 5.64
CA ARG A 264 7.04 8.07 6.73
C ARG A 264 6.89 6.63 6.24
N ALA A 265 6.18 6.41 5.14
CA ALA A 265 6.04 5.08 4.56
C ALA A 265 7.42 4.52 4.17
N ARG A 266 8.27 5.35 3.56
CA ARG A 266 9.66 5.01 3.26
C ARG A 266 10.49 4.74 4.51
N LEU A 267 10.39 5.58 5.54
CA LEU A 267 11.05 5.34 6.83
C LEU A 267 10.67 3.97 7.39
N TYR A 268 9.38 3.64 7.41
CA TYR A 268 8.93 2.33 7.90
C TYR A 268 9.44 1.18 7.05
N ALA A 269 9.52 1.33 5.72
CA ALA A 269 10.09 0.31 4.85
C ALA A 269 11.56 0.03 5.20
N GLU A 270 12.37 1.08 5.42
CA GLU A 270 13.76 0.94 5.84
C GLU A 270 13.88 0.28 7.23
N LEU A 271 12.97 0.63 8.17
CA LEU A 271 12.95 0.08 9.52
C LEU A 271 12.51 -1.38 9.61
N GLU A 272 11.88 -1.97 8.59
CA GLU A 272 11.53 -3.40 8.61
C GLU A 272 12.77 -4.28 8.72
N PHE A 273 13.85 -3.95 8.00
CA PHE A 273 15.12 -4.67 8.13
C PHE A 273 15.73 -4.53 9.53
N ALA A 274 15.52 -3.38 10.17
CA ALA A 274 15.96 -3.12 11.53
C ALA A 274 15.15 -3.95 12.55
N LYS A 275 13.83 -4.08 12.37
CA LYS A 275 12.98 -4.98 13.18
C LYS A 275 13.39 -6.44 13.00
N TRP A 276 13.71 -6.85 11.77
CA TRP A 276 14.17 -8.21 11.48
C TRP A 276 15.51 -8.53 12.17
N LEU A 277 16.44 -7.59 12.15
CA LEU A 277 17.71 -7.70 12.88
C LEU A 277 17.48 -7.91 14.38
N VAL A 278 16.65 -7.04 14.97
CA VAL A 278 16.33 -7.09 16.40
C VAL A 278 15.61 -8.39 16.78
N HIS A 279 14.71 -8.88 15.92
CA HIS A 279 14.07 -10.18 16.11
C HIS A 279 15.09 -11.33 16.09
N GLY A 280 16.06 -11.30 15.16
CA GLY A 280 17.14 -12.27 15.12
C GLY A 280 17.99 -12.27 16.40
N ASP A 281 18.33 -11.08 16.89
CA ASP A 281 19.13 -10.89 18.10
C ASP A 281 18.40 -11.39 19.35
N ASP A 282 17.13 -11.02 19.53
CA ASP A 282 16.29 -11.46 20.66
C ASP A 282 16.16 -12.99 20.74
N ASN A 283 16.07 -13.64 19.59
CA ASN A 283 15.92 -15.10 19.50
C ASN A 283 17.25 -15.84 19.44
N GLY A 284 18.39 -15.15 19.51
CA GLY A 284 19.72 -15.75 19.39
C GLY A 284 19.98 -16.43 18.04
N ARG A 285 19.26 -16.02 17.00
CA ARG A 285 19.27 -16.58 15.63
C ARG A 285 20.33 -15.86 14.80
N GLN A 286 21.55 -16.40 14.77
CA GLN A 286 22.65 -15.82 14.01
C GLN A 286 22.39 -15.81 12.50
N ASP A 287 21.71 -16.84 11.98
CA ASP A 287 21.26 -16.91 10.58
C ASP A 287 20.39 -15.71 10.19
N ILE A 288 19.42 -15.36 11.03
CA ILE A 288 18.55 -14.18 10.83
C ILE A 288 19.37 -12.89 10.95
N THR A 289 20.20 -12.81 11.98
CA THR A 289 20.99 -11.61 12.28
C THR A 289 21.92 -11.26 11.12
N ASP A 290 22.61 -12.26 10.57
CA ASP A 290 23.55 -12.07 9.47
C ASP A 290 22.83 -11.70 8.15
N ASP A 291 21.67 -12.31 7.89
CA ASP A 291 20.80 -11.96 6.75
C ASP A 291 20.29 -10.51 6.86
N ALA A 292 19.75 -10.13 8.01
CA ALA A 292 19.29 -8.77 8.26
C ALA A 292 20.42 -7.74 8.13
N LEU A 293 21.63 -8.03 8.63
CA LEU A 293 22.79 -7.17 8.44
C LEU A 293 23.21 -7.06 6.97
N SER A 294 23.07 -8.13 6.19
CA SER A 294 23.32 -8.08 4.73
C SER A 294 22.33 -7.15 4.03
N LEU A 295 21.04 -7.26 4.35
CA LEU A 295 19.99 -6.39 3.81
C LEU A 295 20.22 -4.92 4.21
N LEU A 296 20.60 -4.66 5.45
CA LEU A 296 20.91 -3.32 5.95
C LEU A 296 22.14 -2.71 5.27
N ARG A 297 23.16 -3.50 4.94
CA ARG A 297 24.31 -3.00 4.16
C ARG A 297 23.91 -2.66 2.73
N ALA A 298 23.13 -3.52 2.08
CA ALA A 298 22.61 -3.25 0.74
C ALA A 298 21.73 -1.98 0.73
N LEU A 299 20.90 -1.80 1.76
CA LEU A 299 20.12 -0.56 1.93
C LEU A 299 21.05 0.64 2.09
N ALA A 300 22.04 0.56 2.99
CA ALA A 300 22.98 1.65 3.23
C ALA A 300 23.73 2.08 1.98
N ASP A 301 24.12 1.13 1.12
CA ASP A 301 24.85 1.39 -0.12
C ASP A 301 23.99 2.09 -1.18
N GLY A 302 22.67 1.86 -1.20
CA GLY A 302 21.80 2.48 -2.20
C GLY A 302 21.06 3.73 -1.75
N VAL A 303 21.05 4.07 -0.46
CA VAL A 303 20.51 5.36 0.04
C VAL A 303 21.57 6.44 0.22
N VAL A 304 22.79 6.25 -0.29
CA VAL A 304 23.92 7.18 -0.03
C VAL A 304 23.63 8.60 -0.52
N ASP A 305 23.06 8.74 -1.72
CA ASP A 305 22.80 10.03 -2.37
C ASP A 305 21.33 10.45 -2.31
N ASP A 306 20.53 9.73 -1.54
CA ASP A 306 19.12 10.01 -1.35
C ASP A 306 18.87 10.41 0.09
N ASP A 307 18.33 11.61 0.34
CA ASP A 307 17.95 12.03 1.69
C ASP A 307 16.49 11.65 2.00
N LEU A 308 16.27 10.98 3.14
CA LEU A 308 14.93 10.61 3.59
C LEU A 308 14.10 11.85 3.90
N VAL A 309 14.72 12.83 4.56
CA VAL A 309 14.11 14.10 4.90
C VAL A 309 14.98 15.19 4.32
N VAL A 310 14.43 15.90 3.32
CA VAL A 310 15.02 17.12 2.79
C VAL A 310 14.84 18.22 3.83
N ASP A 311 15.94 18.82 4.31
CA ASP A 311 15.86 19.95 5.23
C ASP A 311 15.56 21.24 4.43
N PRO A 312 14.38 21.86 4.59
CA PRO A 312 14.04 23.06 3.84
C PRO A 312 14.93 24.27 4.19
N SER A 313 15.68 24.23 5.30
CA SER A 313 16.60 25.34 5.62
C SER A 313 17.82 25.41 4.72
N VAL A 314 18.24 24.29 4.10
CA VAL A 314 19.39 24.27 3.19
C VAL A 314 18.98 24.81 1.81
N ASP A 315 17.73 24.56 1.39
CA ASP A 315 17.22 24.97 0.08
C ASP A 315 17.00 26.49 -0.01
N ILE A 316 16.62 27.18 1.07
CA ILE A 316 16.44 28.65 1.02
C ILE A 316 17.78 29.37 0.89
N ASP A 317 18.81 28.96 1.62
CA ASP A 317 20.13 29.59 1.53
C ASP A 317 20.84 29.25 0.20
N ASP A 318 20.66 28.03 -0.32
CA ASP A 318 21.16 27.64 -1.64
C ASP A 318 20.36 28.31 -2.78
N ALA A 319 19.04 28.44 -2.65
CA ALA A 319 18.20 29.20 -3.59
C ALA A 319 18.52 30.70 -3.54
N LEU A 320 18.77 31.26 -2.35
CA LEU A 320 19.25 32.63 -2.18
C LEU A 320 20.65 32.80 -2.78
N ALA A 321 21.55 31.84 -2.58
CA ALA A 321 22.89 31.85 -3.18
C ALA A 321 22.86 31.71 -4.71
N LEU A 322 21.90 30.96 -5.27
CA LEU A 322 21.63 30.86 -6.71
C LEU A 322 21.02 32.15 -7.28
N LEU A 323 20.08 32.77 -6.56
CA LEU A 323 19.50 34.08 -6.88
C LEU A 323 20.52 35.22 -6.83
N ASP A 324 21.51 35.13 -5.94
CA ASP A 324 22.61 36.11 -5.85
C ASP A 324 23.73 35.83 -6.88
N ARG A 325 23.81 34.60 -7.39
CA ARG A 325 24.76 34.20 -8.45
C ARG A 325 24.33 34.58 -9.85
N ASP A 326 23.03 34.78 -10.07
CA ASP A 326 22.51 35.26 -11.35
C ASP A 326 22.44 36.79 -11.33
N PRO A 327 23.35 37.52 -12.01
CA PRO A 327 23.19 38.95 -12.14
C PRO A 327 21.92 39.17 -12.95
N ARG A 328 20.84 39.60 -12.28
CA ARG A 328 19.60 40.06 -12.89
C ARG A 328 19.95 40.72 -14.23
N THR A 329 19.65 40.06 -15.34
CA THR A 329 19.61 40.75 -16.63
C THR A 329 18.60 41.84 -16.39
N ALA A 330 19.06 43.09 -16.38
CA ALA A 330 18.19 44.23 -16.16
C ALA A 330 17.03 44.09 -17.14
N SER A 331 15.85 43.69 -16.64
CA SER A 331 14.64 43.79 -17.44
C SER A 331 14.57 45.27 -17.75
N GLY A 332 14.74 45.63 -19.03
CA GLY A 332 14.56 47.00 -19.47
C GLY A 332 13.24 47.47 -18.88
N SER A 333 13.30 48.60 -18.16
CA SER A 333 12.14 49.28 -17.59
C SER A 333 10.99 49.24 -18.60
N ILE A 334 10.03 48.33 -18.42
CA ILE A 334 8.80 48.36 -19.19
C ILE A 334 8.02 49.50 -18.58
N ASP A 335 7.91 50.58 -19.34
CA ASP A 335 7.04 51.69 -19.01
C ASP A 335 5.59 51.17 -18.95
N THR A 336 5.05 51.12 -17.73
CA THR A 336 3.65 50.78 -17.47
C THR A 336 2.78 52.02 -17.41
N SER A 337 3.26 53.18 -17.92
CA SER A 337 2.41 54.35 -18.09
C SER A 337 1.26 53.99 -19.04
N MET A 338 0.06 53.97 -18.47
CA MET A 338 -1.19 54.00 -19.20
C MET A 338 -1.22 55.30 -20.01
N GLN A 339 -0.74 55.24 -21.25
CA GLN A 339 -1.09 56.23 -22.25
C GLN A 339 -2.54 55.94 -22.62
N THR A 340 -3.46 56.63 -21.95
CA THR A 340 -4.85 56.70 -22.39
C THR A 340 -4.88 57.64 -23.57
N ASP A 341 -4.86 57.07 -24.77
CA ASP A 341 -5.18 57.73 -26.02
C ASP A 341 -6.60 58.26 -25.85
N ALA A 342 -6.69 59.54 -25.51
CA ALA A 342 -7.94 60.22 -25.28
C ALA A 342 -8.77 60.16 -26.57
N TYR A 343 -9.93 59.50 -26.49
CA TYR A 343 -11.00 59.65 -27.45
C TYR A 343 -11.23 61.13 -27.74
N GLY A 344 -11.11 61.53 -29.01
CA GLY A 344 -11.46 62.87 -29.45
C GLY A 344 -12.98 63.05 -29.37
N PRO A 345 -13.48 64.21 -28.91
CA PRO A 345 -14.91 64.49 -28.84
C PRO A 345 -15.62 64.50 -30.21
N ASP A 346 -14.87 64.41 -31.32
CA ASP A 346 -15.39 64.34 -32.69
C ASP A 346 -15.74 62.90 -33.13
N ASP A 347 -15.27 61.85 -32.44
CA ASP A 347 -15.53 60.44 -32.80
C ASP A 347 -16.89 59.93 -32.30
N VAL A 348 -17.63 60.73 -31.53
CA VAL A 348 -18.90 60.34 -30.89
C VAL A 348 -20.14 60.79 -31.67
N SER A 349 -19.99 61.45 -32.83
CA SER A 349 -21.12 61.98 -33.60
C SER A 349 -21.68 61.02 -34.66
N LEU A 350 -21.25 59.76 -34.71
CA LEU A 350 -21.65 58.80 -35.74
C LEU A 350 -22.83 57.89 -35.36
N PHE A 351 -23.42 58.08 -34.17
CA PHE A 351 -24.51 57.24 -33.65
C PHE A 351 -25.72 58.05 -33.15
N THR A 352 -26.07 59.12 -33.87
CA THR A 352 -27.33 59.83 -33.65
C THR A 352 -28.18 59.76 -34.92
N ASP A 353 -29.25 58.98 -34.83
CA ASP A 353 -30.50 58.94 -35.62
C ASP A 353 -30.42 58.81 -37.16
N ASP A 354 -30.91 57.70 -37.73
CA ASP A 354 -32.36 57.50 -37.96
C ASP A 354 -32.64 56.02 -38.35
N PRO A 355 -33.84 55.48 -38.08
CA PRO A 355 -34.26 54.12 -38.38
C PRO A 355 -35.00 54.07 -39.72
N ASP A 356 -34.51 53.31 -40.70
CA ASP A 356 -35.38 52.74 -41.75
C ASP A 356 -34.67 51.64 -42.59
N GLU A 357 -35.36 50.49 -42.65
CA GLU A 357 -35.30 49.42 -43.65
C GLU A 357 -34.27 48.25 -43.61
N PRO A 358 -34.70 47.04 -44.08
CA PRO A 358 -34.11 45.75 -43.73
C PRO A 358 -33.37 45.06 -44.89
N GLY A 359 -32.35 44.25 -44.55
CA GLY A 359 -31.95 43.12 -45.39
C GLY A 359 -30.47 42.77 -45.45
N SER A 360 -30.22 41.45 -45.31
CA SER A 360 -29.15 40.68 -46.00
C SER A 360 -27.73 40.82 -45.41
N VAL A 361 -26.81 39.84 -45.29
CA VAL A 361 -26.65 38.43 -45.72
C VAL A 361 -25.65 37.77 -44.74
N ALA A 362 -25.77 36.48 -44.46
CA ALA A 362 -24.76 35.65 -43.76
C ALA A 362 -23.78 34.99 -44.74
N PRO A 363 -22.50 34.70 -44.39
CA PRO A 363 -21.69 33.80 -45.19
C PRO A 363 -21.72 32.36 -44.68
N GLU A 364 -21.97 31.45 -45.61
CA GLU A 364 -21.99 30.00 -45.52
C GLU A 364 -20.58 29.43 -45.27
N ARG A 365 -20.49 28.25 -44.63
CA ARG A 365 -19.25 27.50 -44.46
C ARG A 365 -19.48 26.05 -44.93
N GLU A 366 -18.80 25.69 -46.00
CA GLU A 366 -18.79 24.38 -46.66
C GLU A 366 -18.21 23.29 -45.73
N GLY A 367 -18.77 22.08 -45.85
CA GLY A 367 -18.37 20.91 -45.08
C GLY A 367 -17.45 19.98 -45.86
N ASP A 368 -16.61 19.24 -45.12
CA ASP A 368 -15.93 18.05 -45.59
C ASP A 368 -16.24 16.91 -44.61
N GLY A 369 -16.76 15.81 -45.16
CA GLY A 369 -17.02 14.57 -44.45
C GLY A 369 -15.97 13.53 -44.83
N GLU A 370 -15.24 13.02 -43.84
CA GLU A 370 -14.47 11.80 -43.96
C GLU A 370 -14.92 10.79 -42.89
N GLU A 371 -15.48 9.69 -43.38
CA GLU A 371 -15.97 8.53 -42.63
C GLU A 371 -14.80 7.59 -42.27
N THR A 372 -14.75 7.12 -41.02
CA THR A 372 -13.70 6.23 -40.50
C THR A 372 -13.96 4.76 -40.86
N ALA A 373 -12.97 4.08 -41.47
CA ALA A 373 -13.02 2.64 -41.75
C ALA A 373 -12.42 1.79 -40.59
N PRO A 374 -12.83 0.51 -40.41
CA PRO A 374 -12.38 -0.34 -39.30
C PRO A 374 -11.07 -1.08 -39.61
N ILE A 375 -10.28 -1.36 -38.56
CA ILE A 375 -9.00 -2.10 -38.61
C ILE A 375 -9.25 -3.59 -38.27
N GLU A 376 -8.80 -4.50 -39.13
CA GLU A 376 -8.79 -5.96 -38.93
C GLU A 376 -7.52 -6.38 -38.14
N MET A 377 -7.68 -7.14 -37.05
CA MET A 377 -6.59 -7.65 -36.20
C MET A 377 -6.65 -9.17 -36.06
N SER A 378 -6.25 -9.87 -37.13
CA SER A 378 -6.25 -11.34 -37.20
C SER A 378 -4.85 -11.98 -37.24
N GLU A 379 -3.78 -11.23 -36.93
CA GLU A 379 -2.38 -11.71 -37.06
C GLU A 379 -1.57 -11.84 -35.76
N TRP A 380 -2.20 -11.76 -34.58
CA TRP A 380 -1.47 -11.80 -33.30
C TRP A 380 -1.94 -12.91 -32.36
N VAL A 381 -1.93 -14.17 -32.84
CA VAL A 381 -2.07 -15.36 -31.99
C VAL A 381 -0.99 -16.36 -32.38
N GLY A 382 0.04 -16.47 -31.54
CA GLY A 382 1.06 -17.51 -31.59
C GLY A 382 1.03 -18.32 -30.30
N ALA A 383 0.57 -19.58 -30.41
CA ALA A 383 0.50 -20.55 -29.32
C ALA A 383 1.89 -21.04 -28.87
N HIS A 384 2.03 -21.33 -27.57
CA HIS A 384 3.08 -22.22 -27.06
C HIS A 384 2.56 -23.09 -25.90
N ASP A 385 2.75 -24.40 -26.05
CA ASP A 385 2.42 -25.46 -25.09
C ASP A 385 3.63 -25.69 -24.13
N PRO A 386 3.42 -26.26 -22.92
CA PRO A 386 4.40 -26.23 -21.84
C PRO A 386 5.29 -27.48 -21.80
N ALA A 387 6.49 -27.33 -21.23
CA ALA A 387 7.34 -28.46 -20.84
C ALA A 387 7.86 -28.29 -19.40
N ASP A 388 7.95 -29.44 -18.75
CA ASP A 388 8.11 -29.72 -17.33
C ASP A 388 9.58 -29.62 -16.83
N GLY A 389 9.74 -29.30 -15.55
CA GLY A 389 10.98 -29.50 -14.78
C GLY A 389 11.74 -28.25 -14.31
N THR A 390 11.84 -28.03 -13.00
CA THR A 390 13.10 -28.14 -12.20
C THR A 390 13.02 -27.41 -10.84
N ALA A 391 12.85 -28.18 -9.76
CA ALA A 391 12.91 -27.72 -8.35
C ALA A 391 14.32 -27.28 -7.85
N SER A 392 15.24 -26.98 -8.76
CA SER A 392 16.57 -26.41 -8.44
C SER A 392 16.79 -25.03 -9.07
N ALA A 393 15.90 -24.58 -9.96
CA ALA A 393 15.96 -23.25 -10.57
C ALA A 393 15.49 -22.16 -9.59
N ASP A 394 14.51 -22.45 -8.72
CA ASP A 394 13.80 -21.47 -7.88
C ASP A 394 14.65 -20.73 -6.83
N ARG A 395 15.68 -21.37 -6.24
CA ARG A 395 16.60 -20.64 -5.34
C ARG A 395 17.50 -19.65 -6.07
N THR A 396 17.76 -19.93 -7.33
CA THR A 396 18.52 -19.05 -8.22
C THR A 396 17.62 -17.96 -8.80
N GLU A 397 16.33 -18.25 -8.99
CA GLU A 397 15.25 -17.32 -9.36
C GLU A 397 15.01 -16.26 -8.29
N ALA A 398 14.82 -16.66 -7.04
CA ALA A 398 14.58 -15.73 -5.92
C ALA A 398 15.77 -14.79 -5.67
N LYS A 399 17.00 -15.31 -5.78
CA LYS A 399 18.21 -14.47 -5.69
C LYS A 399 18.34 -13.53 -6.90
N ARG A 400 18.02 -13.99 -8.11
CA ARG A 400 17.98 -13.15 -9.31
C ARG A 400 16.89 -12.08 -9.24
N ALA A 401 15.74 -12.38 -8.67
CA ALA A 401 14.64 -11.44 -8.46
C ALA A 401 15.00 -10.38 -7.41
N SER A 402 15.65 -10.76 -6.31
CA SER A 402 16.18 -9.83 -5.31
C SER A 402 17.28 -8.93 -5.89
N ASP A 403 18.25 -9.50 -6.62
CA ASP A 403 19.30 -8.74 -7.29
C ASP A 403 18.77 -7.84 -8.44
N ALA A 404 17.64 -8.20 -9.04
CA ALA A 404 16.97 -7.40 -10.07
C ALA A 404 16.13 -6.29 -9.46
N ALA A 405 15.46 -6.54 -8.33
CA ALA A 405 14.73 -5.53 -7.57
C ALA A 405 15.67 -4.45 -7.01
N LEU A 406 16.82 -4.87 -6.45
CA LEU A 406 17.88 -3.95 -5.99
C LEU A 406 18.46 -3.11 -7.14
N ARG A 407 18.66 -3.72 -8.32
CA ARG A 407 19.16 -3.00 -9.51
C ARG A 407 18.13 -2.05 -10.12
N ARG A 408 16.84 -2.36 -10.03
CA ARG A 408 15.76 -1.48 -10.52
C ARG A 408 15.52 -0.31 -9.58
N TRP A 409 15.60 -0.55 -8.27
CA TRP A 409 15.52 0.51 -7.26
C TRP A 409 16.69 1.50 -7.34
N ALA A 410 17.90 1.02 -7.66
CA ALA A 410 19.06 1.88 -7.92
C ALA A 410 19.01 2.62 -9.28
N ALA A 411 18.07 2.29 -10.17
CA ALA A 411 17.98 2.84 -11.52
C ALA A 411 16.77 3.78 -11.73
N SER A 412 15.95 3.99 -10.70
CA SER A 412 14.89 5.00 -10.70
C SER A 412 15.39 6.27 -10.01
N GLU A 413 16.22 7.04 -10.72
CA GLU A 413 16.34 8.49 -10.56
C GLU A 413 15.17 9.19 -11.26
#